data_AF-U1PE15-F1
#
_entry.id   AF-U1PE15-F1
#
_cell.length_a   1.000
_cell.length_b   1.000
_cell.length_c   1.000
_cell.angle_alpha   90.00
_cell.angle_beta   90.00
_cell.angle_gamma   90.00
#
_symmetry.space_group_name_H-M   'P 1'
#
loop_
_entity.id
_entity.type
_entity.pdbx_description
1 polymer ?
#
loop_
_entity_poly.entity_id
_entity_poly.type
_entity_poly.pdbx_seq_one_letter_code
_entity_poly.pdbx_strand_id
1 'polypeptide(L)'
;MSTDRANPEARVEELAALSPAEQRARTEEFPPLLGAERPEVRRRAAAAVAELAAVHPGAATGLADPLTGRLDDDAPAVAEHAARALGEIARGSPAAILGATGPLCDTLDHPEPGVRAGAAYALGAMATAPDGLDDEAVGTLLGQLQAENPAVRRQMAFVLAGVAAESPAALRPRLRAVAGGIADSDPTVRRNLMSALKQLDAVFPDVVGTDPDADTTGVDTGALRGLATDDTAPAVLRQAARDALAPSSEL
;
A
#
# COMPACT_ATOMS: atom_id res chain seq x y z
N MET A 1 39.46 -13.61 -22.71
CA MET A 1 38.33 -12.88 -22.10
C MET A 1 37.11 -13.17 -22.98
N SER A 2 36.05 -13.87 -22.61
CA SER A 2 35.55 -14.35 -21.32
C SER A 2 34.70 -15.58 -21.65
N THR A 3 35.16 -16.78 -21.29
CA THR A 3 34.31 -17.98 -21.31
C THR A 3 33.48 -17.97 -20.03
N ASP A 4 32.18 -18.23 -20.16
CA ASP A 4 31.19 -18.38 -19.09
C ASP A 4 30.40 -17.12 -18.69
N ARG A 5 29.62 -16.58 -19.63
CA ARG A 5 28.38 -15.89 -19.29
C ARG A 5 27.27 -16.93 -19.51
N ALA A 6 26.97 -17.71 -18.48
CA ALA A 6 25.91 -18.72 -18.52
C ALA A 6 24.65 -18.17 -19.19
N ASN A 7 24.03 -18.95 -20.10
CA ASN A 7 22.81 -18.54 -20.79
C ASN A 7 21.75 -18.13 -19.76
N PRO A 8 21.33 -16.84 -19.71
CA PRO A 8 20.41 -16.35 -18.68
C PRO A 8 19.06 -17.06 -18.72
N GLU A 9 18.64 -17.54 -19.89
CA GLU A 9 17.43 -18.38 -20.02
C GLU A 9 17.62 -19.72 -19.30
N ALA A 10 18.66 -20.46 -19.63
CA ALA A 10 18.92 -21.75 -18.98
C ALA A 10 19.07 -21.58 -17.46
N ARG A 11 19.71 -20.49 -17.02
CA ARG A 11 19.91 -20.20 -15.60
C ARG A 11 18.60 -19.88 -14.87
N VAL A 12 17.72 -19.07 -15.47
CA VAL A 12 16.43 -18.78 -14.83
C VAL A 12 15.50 -20.00 -14.85
N GLU A 13 15.55 -20.83 -15.89
CA GLU A 13 14.82 -22.11 -15.93
C GLU A 13 15.27 -23.04 -14.81
N GLU A 14 16.59 -23.15 -14.60
CA GLU A 14 17.17 -23.93 -13.52
C GLU A 14 16.69 -23.41 -12.15
N LEU A 15 16.86 -22.11 -11.87
CA LEU A 15 16.46 -21.53 -10.58
C LEU A 15 14.94 -21.58 -10.34
N ALA A 16 14.12 -21.38 -11.37
CA ALA A 16 12.67 -21.44 -11.25
C ALA A 16 12.14 -22.88 -11.06
N ALA A 17 12.92 -23.89 -11.45
CA ALA A 17 12.57 -25.30 -11.22
C ALA A 17 12.94 -25.80 -9.81
N LEU A 18 13.78 -25.06 -9.08
CA LEU A 18 14.16 -25.38 -7.70
C LEU A 18 13.00 -25.15 -6.73
N SER A 19 12.98 -25.91 -5.64
CA SER A 19 12.11 -25.60 -4.51
C SER A 19 12.50 -24.27 -3.85
N PRO A 20 11.59 -23.58 -3.15
CA PRO A 20 11.91 -22.35 -2.41
C PRO A 20 13.09 -22.51 -1.43
N ALA A 21 13.23 -23.69 -0.81
CA ALA A 21 14.34 -23.98 0.09
C ALA A 21 15.71 -24.04 -0.63
N GLU A 22 15.73 -24.52 -1.87
CA GLU A 22 16.93 -24.55 -2.70
C GLU A 22 17.22 -23.17 -3.33
N GLN A 23 16.18 -22.44 -3.76
CA GLN A 23 16.30 -21.05 -4.23
C GLN A 23 16.93 -20.14 -3.17
N ARG A 24 16.59 -20.35 -1.90
CA ARG A 24 17.16 -19.62 -0.76
C ARG A 24 18.69 -19.70 -0.70
N ALA A 25 19.29 -20.80 -1.14
CA ALA A 25 20.74 -20.99 -1.11
C ALA A 25 21.46 -20.31 -2.29
N ARG A 26 20.72 -19.67 -3.21
CA ARG A 26 21.21 -19.13 -4.48
C ARG A 26 20.65 -17.73 -4.76
N THR A 27 20.33 -16.98 -3.72
CA THR A 27 19.65 -15.68 -3.87
C THR A 27 20.49 -14.66 -4.63
N GLU A 28 21.81 -14.76 -4.52
CA GLU A 28 22.80 -13.94 -5.23
C GLU A 28 22.74 -14.07 -6.76
N GLU A 29 22.07 -15.10 -7.28
CA GLU A 29 21.95 -15.34 -8.72
C GLU A 29 20.75 -14.62 -9.36
N PHE A 30 19.75 -14.20 -8.58
CA PHE A 30 18.56 -13.53 -9.09
C PHE A 30 18.77 -12.11 -9.62
N PRO A 31 19.58 -11.23 -8.98
CA PRO A 31 19.74 -9.84 -9.42
C PRO A 31 20.10 -9.67 -10.92
N PRO A 32 21.09 -10.38 -11.49
CA PRO A 32 21.37 -10.26 -12.93
C PRO A 32 20.22 -10.78 -13.82
N LEU A 33 19.41 -11.73 -13.36
CA LEU A 33 18.28 -12.27 -14.12
C LEU A 33 17.06 -11.35 -14.06
N LEU A 34 16.82 -10.71 -12.92
CA LEU A 34 15.86 -9.61 -12.78
C LEU A 34 16.27 -8.43 -13.68
N GLY A 35 17.57 -8.25 -13.94
CA GLY A 35 18.14 -7.25 -14.85
C GLY A 35 18.24 -7.66 -16.32
N ALA A 36 17.76 -8.83 -16.72
CA ALA A 36 18.00 -9.37 -18.05
C ALA A 36 17.28 -8.58 -19.17
N GLU A 37 17.90 -8.50 -20.35
CA GLU A 37 17.30 -7.83 -21.51
C GLU A 37 15.97 -8.47 -21.95
N ARG A 38 15.85 -9.80 -21.83
CA ARG A 38 14.64 -10.54 -22.24
C ARG A 38 13.57 -10.49 -21.16
N PRO A 39 12.36 -9.99 -21.46
CA PRO A 39 11.26 -9.94 -20.51
C PRO A 39 10.88 -11.31 -19.92
N GLU A 40 10.99 -12.39 -20.71
CA GLU A 40 10.69 -13.74 -20.25
C GLU A 40 11.63 -14.19 -19.14
N VAL A 41 12.91 -13.80 -19.21
CA VAL A 41 13.91 -14.09 -18.17
C VAL A 41 13.59 -13.31 -16.91
N ARG A 42 13.35 -11.99 -17.03
CA ARG A 42 12.98 -11.14 -15.89
C ARG A 42 11.72 -11.64 -15.20
N ARG A 43 10.70 -12.01 -15.98
CA ARG A 43 9.40 -12.49 -15.49
C ARG A 43 9.56 -13.77 -14.70
N ARG A 44 10.31 -14.75 -15.22
CA ARG A 44 10.56 -16.00 -14.51
C ARG A 44 11.39 -15.79 -13.25
N ALA A 45 12.39 -14.91 -13.30
CA ALA A 45 13.18 -14.55 -12.13
C ALA A 45 12.30 -13.92 -11.04
N ALA A 46 11.49 -12.92 -11.38
CA ALA A 46 10.58 -12.28 -10.45
C ALA A 46 9.54 -13.26 -9.87
N ALA A 47 9.00 -14.17 -10.70
CA ALA A 47 8.08 -15.21 -10.26
C ALA A 47 8.73 -16.15 -9.24
N ALA A 48 9.94 -16.64 -9.53
CA ALA A 48 10.70 -17.52 -8.63
C ALA A 48 11.05 -16.81 -7.31
N VAL A 49 11.47 -15.55 -7.36
CA VAL A 49 11.73 -14.77 -6.15
C VAL A 49 10.45 -14.58 -5.32
N ALA A 50 9.30 -14.38 -5.96
CA ALA A 50 8.03 -14.26 -5.28
C ALA A 50 7.54 -15.60 -4.67
N GLU A 51 7.93 -16.76 -5.22
CA GLU A 51 7.73 -18.08 -4.60
C GLU A 51 8.68 -18.31 -3.42
N LEU A 52 9.96 -17.97 -3.58
CA LEU A 52 10.94 -17.96 -2.50
C LEU A 52 10.46 -17.11 -1.32
N ALA A 53 10.05 -15.87 -1.57
CA ALA A 53 9.64 -14.94 -0.54
C ALA A 53 8.39 -15.42 0.21
N ALA A 54 7.45 -16.09 -0.47
CA ALA A 54 6.24 -16.63 0.17
C ALA A 54 6.54 -17.72 1.21
N VAL A 55 7.65 -18.45 1.07
CA VAL A 55 8.06 -19.52 1.99
C VAL A 55 9.19 -19.08 2.93
N HIS A 56 10.09 -18.22 2.46
CA HIS A 56 11.29 -17.78 3.15
C HIS A 56 11.50 -16.26 2.99
N PRO A 57 10.59 -15.41 3.53
CA PRO A 57 10.62 -13.97 3.30
C PRO A 57 11.94 -13.32 3.74
N GLY A 58 12.50 -13.75 4.87
CA GLY A 58 13.79 -13.26 5.37
C GLY A 58 14.96 -13.50 4.43
N ALA A 59 14.94 -14.59 3.65
CA ALA A 59 15.99 -14.90 2.67
C ALA A 59 15.93 -14.01 1.42
N ALA A 60 14.74 -13.51 1.08
CA ALA A 60 14.53 -12.66 -0.08
C ALA A 60 14.75 -11.15 0.20
N THR A 61 15.04 -10.76 1.45
CA THR A 61 15.26 -9.35 1.84
C THR A 61 16.31 -8.64 1.00
N GLY A 62 17.44 -9.30 0.70
CA GLY A 62 18.49 -8.76 -0.17
C GLY A 62 18.08 -8.56 -1.65
N LEU A 63 16.88 -9.00 -2.03
CA LEU A 63 16.33 -8.83 -3.37
C LEU A 63 15.31 -7.68 -3.45
N ALA A 64 15.03 -6.99 -2.33
CA ALA A 64 14.10 -5.87 -2.29
C ALA A 64 14.45 -4.75 -3.30
N ASP A 65 15.70 -4.30 -3.33
CA ASP A 65 16.13 -3.24 -4.27
C ASP A 65 16.05 -3.70 -5.73
N PRO A 66 16.58 -4.88 -6.13
CA PRO A 66 16.37 -5.42 -7.47
C PRO A 66 14.90 -5.54 -7.89
N LEU A 67 14.00 -5.94 -6.98
CA LEU A 67 12.57 -6.04 -7.26
C LEU A 67 11.90 -4.67 -7.37
N THR A 68 12.31 -3.71 -6.53
CA THR A 68 11.80 -2.33 -6.57
C THR A 68 12.08 -1.70 -7.93
N GLY A 69 13.28 -1.93 -8.48
CA GLY A 69 13.63 -1.48 -9.83
C GLY A 69 12.87 -2.18 -10.97
N ARG A 70 11.97 -3.13 -10.66
CA ARG A 70 11.10 -3.84 -11.62
C ARG A 70 9.63 -3.46 -11.50
N LEU A 71 9.27 -2.53 -10.61
CA LEU A 71 7.88 -2.09 -10.44
C LEU A 71 7.35 -1.30 -11.66
N ASP A 72 8.23 -0.70 -12.45
CA ASP A 72 7.95 0.05 -13.66
C ASP A 72 8.35 -0.69 -14.95
N ASP A 73 8.53 -2.02 -14.87
CA ASP A 73 8.98 -2.85 -15.99
C ASP A 73 8.02 -2.78 -17.19
N ASP A 74 8.58 -2.76 -18.41
CA ASP A 74 7.80 -2.67 -19.65
C ASP A 74 6.91 -3.89 -19.90
N ALA A 75 7.21 -5.03 -19.27
CA ALA A 75 6.36 -6.20 -19.25
C ALA A 75 5.56 -6.25 -17.93
N PRO A 76 4.24 -6.05 -17.96
CA PRO A 76 3.43 -5.97 -16.74
C PRO A 76 3.50 -7.20 -15.83
N ALA A 77 3.70 -8.40 -16.40
CA ALA A 77 3.86 -9.61 -15.61
C ALA A 77 5.13 -9.59 -14.73
N VAL A 78 6.18 -8.86 -15.14
CA VAL A 78 7.39 -8.66 -14.34
C VAL A 78 7.06 -7.74 -13.16
N ALA A 79 6.43 -6.60 -13.41
CA ALA A 79 6.01 -5.65 -12.38
C ALA A 79 5.04 -6.27 -11.37
N GLU A 80 4.08 -7.08 -11.82
CA GLU A 80 3.16 -7.81 -10.96
C GLU A 80 3.90 -8.77 -10.02
N HIS A 81 4.80 -9.59 -10.57
CA HIS A 81 5.58 -10.53 -9.76
C HIS A 81 6.55 -9.82 -8.81
N ALA A 82 7.15 -8.71 -9.23
CA ALA A 82 8.01 -7.89 -8.39
C ALA A 82 7.23 -7.31 -7.20
N ALA A 83 6.06 -6.70 -7.45
CA ALA A 83 5.19 -6.19 -6.40
C ALA A 83 4.71 -7.29 -5.45
N ARG A 84 4.32 -8.46 -5.99
CA ARG A 84 3.98 -9.63 -5.17
C ARG A 84 5.14 -10.08 -4.29
N ALA A 85 6.34 -10.20 -4.84
CA ALA A 85 7.54 -10.60 -4.08
C ALA A 85 7.83 -9.62 -2.93
N LEU A 86 7.73 -8.32 -3.19
CA LEU A 86 7.90 -7.28 -2.17
C LEU A 86 6.87 -7.44 -1.05
N GLY A 87 5.60 -7.74 -1.37
CA GLY A 87 4.60 -8.00 -0.34
C GLY A 87 4.87 -9.26 0.48
N GLU A 88 5.37 -10.33 -0.14
CA GLU A 88 5.80 -11.52 0.63
C GLU A 88 7.00 -11.21 1.53
N ILE A 89 7.99 -10.46 1.05
CA ILE A 89 9.12 -9.99 1.87
C ILE A 89 8.58 -9.17 3.04
N ALA A 90 7.62 -8.27 2.80
CA ALA A 90 7.07 -7.38 3.82
C ALA A 90 6.41 -8.13 4.98
N ARG A 91 5.77 -9.28 4.71
CA ARG A 91 5.16 -10.10 5.76
C ARG A 91 6.15 -10.67 6.77
N GLY A 92 7.40 -10.88 6.38
CA GLY A 92 8.45 -11.39 7.27
C GLY A 92 9.51 -10.36 7.67
N SER A 93 9.70 -9.32 6.85
CA SER A 93 10.73 -8.30 7.03
C SER A 93 10.30 -6.96 6.38
N PRO A 94 9.29 -6.29 6.94
CA PRO A 94 8.70 -5.07 6.38
C PRO A 94 9.71 -3.92 6.25
N ALA A 95 10.62 -3.80 7.22
CA ALA A 95 11.72 -2.83 7.18
C ALA A 95 12.61 -2.97 5.93
N ALA A 96 12.71 -4.18 5.34
CA ALA A 96 13.54 -4.42 4.17
C ALA A 96 12.99 -3.77 2.89
N ILE A 97 11.70 -3.39 2.86
CA ILE A 97 11.08 -2.78 1.68
C ILE A 97 10.60 -1.35 1.90
N LEU A 98 11.00 -0.68 2.99
CA LEU A 98 10.60 0.71 3.26
C LEU A 98 10.95 1.67 2.10
N GLY A 99 12.12 1.48 1.48
CA GLY A 99 12.54 2.26 0.30
C GLY A 99 11.64 2.07 -0.93
N ALA A 100 10.83 1.01 -0.98
CA ALA A 100 9.89 0.74 -2.05
C ALA A 100 8.53 1.44 -1.86
N THR A 101 8.28 2.13 -0.74
CA THR A 101 6.96 2.74 -0.44
C THR A 101 6.49 3.70 -1.54
N GLY A 102 7.35 4.65 -1.95
CA GLY A 102 7.05 5.59 -3.03
C GLY A 102 6.78 4.89 -4.37
N PRO A 103 7.72 4.07 -4.88
CA PRO A 103 7.53 3.29 -6.10
C PRO A 103 6.26 2.41 -6.08
N LEU A 104 5.94 1.78 -4.95
CA LEU A 104 4.70 0.99 -4.80
C LEU A 104 3.45 1.87 -4.84
N CYS A 105 3.49 3.10 -4.30
CA CYS A 105 2.39 4.05 -4.43
C CYS A 105 2.18 4.46 -5.88
N ASP A 106 3.25 4.74 -6.63
CA ASP A 106 3.15 5.05 -8.07
C ASP A 106 2.56 3.87 -8.85
N THR A 107 2.93 2.64 -8.46
CA THR A 107 2.44 1.39 -9.06
C THR A 107 0.92 1.18 -8.86
N LEU A 108 0.28 1.86 -7.90
CA LEU A 108 -1.18 1.82 -7.75
C LEU A 108 -1.92 2.44 -8.94
N ASP A 109 -1.25 3.25 -9.75
CA ASP A 109 -1.82 3.87 -10.96
C ASP A 109 -1.60 3.04 -12.23
N HIS A 110 -0.92 1.89 -12.12
CA HIS A 110 -0.57 1.07 -13.27
C HIS A 110 -1.83 0.61 -14.05
N PRO A 111 -1.82 0.58 -15.40
CA PRO A 111 -2.98 0.20 -16.21
C PRO A 111 -3.45 -1.23 -15.95
N GLU A 112 -2.52 -2.15 -15.68
CA GLU A 112 -2.84 -3.56 -15.43
C GLU A 112 -3.33 -3.82 -14.00
N PRO A 113 -4.51 -4.45 -13.82
CA PRO A 113 -5.07 -4.75 -12.49
C PRO A 113 -4.20 -5.63 -11.60
N GLY A 114 -3.48 -6.60 -12.17
CA GLY A 114 -2.60 -7.50 -11.42
C GLY A 114 -1.44 -6.75 -10.75
N VAL A 115 -0.83 -5.81 -11.48
CA VAL A 115 0.23 -4.93 -10.97
C VAL A 115 -0.27 -4.07 -9.82
N ARG A 116 -1.44 -3.43 -9.98
CA ARG A 116 -2.07 -2.65 -8.89
C ARG A 116 -2.36 -3.50 -7.65
N ALA A 117 -2.84 -4.72 -7.85
CA ALA A 117 -3.15 -5.64 -6.75
C ALA A 117 -1.87 -6.06 -6.00
N GLY A 118 -0.78 -6.34 -6.72
CA GLY A 118 0.52 -6.64 -6.11
C GLY A 118 1.05 -5.47 -5.29
N ALA A 119 0.93 -4.24 -5.79
CA ALA A 119 1.37 -3.04 -5.06
C ALA A 119 0.54 -2.79 -3.80
N ALA A 120 -0.79 -2.87 -3.91
CA ALA A 120 -1.68 -2.74 -2.75
C ALA A 120 -1.42 -3.83 -1.70
N TYR A 121 -1.14 -5.07 -2.13
CA TYR A 121 -0.74 -6.16 -1.23
C TYR A 121 0.55 -5.82 -0.48
N ALA A 122 1.58 -5.35 -1.18
CA ALA A 122 2.84 -4.99 -0.54
C ALA A 122 2.70 -3.86 0.48
N LEU A 123 2.02 -2.77 0.11
CA LEU A 123 1.76 -1.66 1.02
C LEU A 123 0.92 -2.08 2.23
N GLY A 124 -0.09 -2.93 2.03
CA GLY A 124 -0.87 -3.51 3.12
C GLY A 124 -0.02 -4.33 4.08
N ALA A 125 0.82 -5.23 3.55
CA ALA A 125 1.71 -6.07 4.36
C ALA A 125 2.75 -5.26 5.14
N MET A 126 3.26 -4.15 4.58
CA MET A 126 4.13 -3.23 5.34
C MET A 126 3.38 -2.57 6.49
N ALA A 127 2.15 -2.15 6.23
CA ALA A 127 1.38 -1.33 7.16
C ALA A 127 0.77 -2.11 8.33
N THR A 128 0.68 -3.44 8.24
CA THR A 128 0.21 -4.29 9.33
C THR A 128 1.33 -5.02 10.08
N ALA A 129 2.57 -4.67 9.78
CA ALA A 129 3.74 -5.18 10.46
C ALA A 129 3.82 -4.78 11.95
N PRO A 130 4.42 -5.59 12.83
CA PRO A 130 4.61 -5.25 14.25
C PRO A 130 5.37 -3.95 14.49
N ASP A 131 6.39 -3.68 13.66
CA ASP A 131 7.18 -2.45 13.72
C ASP A 131 6.55 -1.29 12.92
N GLY A 132 5.41 -1.57 12.27
CA GLY A 132 4.61 -0.63 11.50
C GLY A 132 5.32 0.02 10.32
N LEU A 133 4.60 0.95 9.67
CA LEU A 133 5.20 1.95 8.81
C LEU A 133 5.69 3.13 9.65
N ASP A 134 6.80 3.73 9.24
CA ASP A 134 7.23 5.00 9.81
C ASP A 134 6.28 6.15 9.41
N ASP A 135 6.47 7.29 10.08
CA ASP A 135 5.61 8.46 9.89
C ASP A 135 5.64 9.01 8.45
N GLU A 136 6.77 8.86 7.76
CA GLU A 136 6.93 9.32 6.37
C GLU A 136 6.15 8.42 5.41
N ALA A 137 6.26 7.11 5.56
CA ALA A 137 5.53 6.14 4.77
C ALA A 137 4.02 6.26 4.97
N VAL A 138 3.54 6.40 6.22
CA VAL A 138 2.10 6.65 6.47
C VAL A 138 1.66 7.99 5.86
N GLY A 139 2.49 9.02 5.90
CA GLY A 139 2.23 10.30 5.24
C GLY A 139 2.09 10.15 3.73
N THR A 140 2.98 9.38 3.10
CA THR A 140 2.95 9.06 1.67
C THR A 140 1.67 8.33 1.29
N LEU A 141 1.27 7.33 2.09
CA LEU A 141 0.00 6.61 1.89
C LEU A 141 -1.20 7.56 1.92
N LEU A 142 -1.29 8.43 2.93
CA LEU A 142 -2.42 9.36 3.03
C LEU A 142 -2.47 10.37 1.88
N GLY A 143 -1.32 10.81 1.36
CA GLY A 143 -1.26 11.68 0.19
C GLY A 143 -1.98 11.08 -1.03
N GLN A 144 -1.94 9.75 -1.18
CA GLN A 144 -2.61 9.05 -2.28
C GLN A 144 -4.14 9.05 -2.18
N LEU A 145 -4.73 9.47 -1.04
CA LEU A 145 -6.17 9.77 -0.97
C LEU A 145 -6.56 11.01 -1.77
N GLN A 146 -5.60 11.80 -2.25
CA GLN A 146 -5.84 12.96 -3.11
C GLN A 146 -5.42 12.70 -4.57
N ALA A 147 -5.07 11.47 -4.92
CA ALA A 147 -4.67 11.12 -6.28
C ALA A 147 -5.79 11.42 -7.29
N GLU A 148 -5.43 11.94 -8.46
CA GLU A 148 -6.41 12.27 -9.50
C GLU A 148 -7.16 11.02 -9.98
N ASN A 149 -6.45 9.89 -10.13
CA ASN A 149 -7.06 8.63 -10.53
C ASN A 149 -7.90 8.01 -9.38
N PRO A 150 -9.22 7.85 -9.55
CA PRO A 150 -10.08 7.22 -8.55
C PRO A 150 -9.68 5.78 -8.20
N ALA A 151 -9.02 5.05 -9.12
CA ALA A 151 -8.52 3.72 -8.84
C ALA A 151 -7.45 3.72 -7.75
N VAL A 152 -6.50 4.67 -7.82
CA VAL A 152 -5.45 4.85 -6.80
C VAL A 152 -6.10 5.18 -5.45
N ARG A 153 -7.01 6.15 -5.42
CA ARG A 153 -7.72 6.52 -4.18
C ARG A 153 -8.49 5.35 -3.57
N ARG A 154 -9.18 4.54 -4.38
CA ARG A 154 -9.89 3.33 -3.91
C ARG A 154 -8.95 2.31 -3.28
N GLN A 155 -7.81 2.05 -3.91
CA GLN A 155 -6.81 1.13 -3.39
C GLN A 155 -6.20 1.66 -2.09
N MET A 156 -5.89 2.94 -2.05
CA MET A 156 -5.34 3.54 -0.84
C MET A 156 -6.32 3.50 0.33
N ALA A 157 -7.58 3.85 0.08
CA ALA A 157 -8.63 3.75 1.08
C ALA A 157 -8.82 2.31 1.58
N PHE A 158 -8.65 1.31 0.70
CA PHE A 158 -8.66 -0.11 1.09
C PHE A 158 -7.46 -0.47 1.98
N VAL A 159 -6.24 -0.08 1.59
CA VAL A 159 -5.02 -0.29 2.40
C VAL A 159 -5.20 0.32 3.80
N LEU A 160 -5.61 1.58 3.89
CA LEU A 160 -5.84 2.28 5.16
C LEU A 160 -6.92 1.62 6.03
N ALA A 161 -7.94 1.02 5.43
CA ALA A 161 -8.94 0.25 6.17
C ALA A 161 -8.34 -1.04 6.79
N GLY A 162 -7.38 -1.67 6.12
CA GLY A 162 -6.58 -2.77 6.66
C GLY A 162 -5.66 -2.31 7.79
N VAL A 163 -4.98 -1.17 7.64
CA VAL A 163 -4.15 -0.58 8.71
C VAL A 163 -4.98 -0.28 9.95
N ALA A 164 -6.17 0.32 9.77
CA ALA A 164 -7.08 0.57 10.88
C ALA A 164 -7.53 -0.72 11.59
N ALA A 165 -7.61 -1.85 10.88
CA ALA A 165 -7.99 -3.14 11.43
C ALA A 165 -6.88 -3.79 12.25
N GLU A 166 -5.67 -3.80 11.70
CA GLU A 166 -4.55 -4.60 12.23
C GLU A 166 -3.57 -3.76 13.05
N SER A 167 -3.43 -2.47 12.75
CA SER A 167 -2.47 -1.55 13.39
C SER A 167 -3.05 -0.14 13.59
N PRO A 168 -4.20 -0.01 14.29
CA PRO A 168 -4.93 1.26 14.44
C PRO A 168 -4.08 2.40 15.02
N ALA A 169 -3.12 2.09 15.92
CA ALA A 169 -2.23 3.08 16.53
C ALA A 169 -1.38 3.87 15.51
N ALA A 170 -1.03 3.26 14.36
CA ALA A 170 -0.27 3.91 13.30
C ALA A 170 -1.04 5.08 12.66
N LEU A 171 -2.38 5.03 12.68
CA LEU A 171 -3.24 6.07 12.12
C LEU A 171 -3.66 7.13 13.14
N ARG A 172 -3.42 6.91 14.43
CA ARG A 172 -3.86 7.82 15.50
C ARG A 172 -3.40 9.28 15.30
N PRO A 173 -2.14 9.58 14.92
CA PRO A 173 -1.71 10.96 14.68
C PRO A 173 -2.39 11.62 13.47
N ARG A 174 -3.04 10.83 12.60
CA ARG A 174 -3.53 11.24 11.28
C ARG A 174 -5.04 11.03 11.10
N LEU A 175 -5.78 10.84 12.19
CA LEU A 175 -7.23 10.62 12.18
C LEU A 175 -7.98 11.67 11.37
N ARG A 176 -7.56 12.94 11.45
CA ARG A 176 -8.15 14.04 10.65
C ARG A 176 -8.01 13.84 9.15
N ALA A 177 -6.88 13.35 8.68
CA ALA A 177 -6.66 13.08 7.25
C ALA A 177 -7.53 11.92 6.76
N VAL A 178 -7.64 10.85 7.56
CA VAL A 178 -8.54 9.72 7.29
C VAL A 178 -10.00 10.17 7.28
N ALA A 179 -10.40 11.02 8.23
CA ALA A 179 -11.74 11.59 8.31
C ALA A 179 -12.06 12.50 7.12
N GLY A 180 -11.13 13.36 6.69
CA GLY A 180 -11.32 14.23 5.52
C GLY A 180 -11.63 13.47 4.24
N GLY A 181 -11.06 12.27 4.06
CA GLY A 181 -11.30 11.45 2.88
C GLY A 181 -12.74 10.90 2.74
N ILE A 182 -13.58 10.96 3.78
CA ILE A 182 -15.01 10.56 3.66
C ILE A 182 -15.82 11.51 2.76
N ALA A 183 -15.26 12.68 2.43
CA ALA A 183 -15.83 13.62 1.46
C ALA A 183 -15.50 13.27 0.00
N ASP A 184 -14.79 12.16 -0.27
CA ASP A 184 -14.45 11.77 -1.64
C ASP A 184 -15.71 11.53 -2.50
N SER A 185 -15.65 12.01 -3.74
CA SER A 185 -16.65 11.73 -4.77
C SER A 185 -16.92 10.24 -5.02
N ASP A 186 -15.91 9.36 -4.87
CA ASP A 186 -16.02 7.93 -5.12
C ASP A 186 -16.64 7.18 -3.91
N PRO A 187 -17.79 6.50 -4.10
CA PRO A 187 -18.48 5.81 -3.00
C PRO A 187 -17.67 4.66 -2.40
N THR A 188 -16.78 4.04 -3.16
CA THR A 188 -15.90 2.97 -2.65
C THR A 188 -14.85 3.54 -1.72
N VAL A 189 -14.28 4.71 -2.03
CA VAL A 189 -13.35 5.42 -1.14
C VAL A 189 -14.06 5.75 0.18
N ARG A 190 -15.23 6.39 0.11
CA ARG A 190 -16.03 6.73 1.29
C ARG A 190 -16.34 5.52 2.16
N ARG A 191 -16.76 4.41 1.54
CA ARG A 191 -17.09 3.16 2.25
C ARG A 191 -15.88 2.58 2.97
N ASN A 192 -14.72 2.52 2.31
CA ASN A 192 -13.52 1.95 2.89
C ASN A 192 -13.01 2.83 4.05
N LEU A 193 -12.98 4.16 3.88
CA LEU A 193 -12.57 5.08 4.94
C LEU A 193 -13.54 5.12 6.12
N MET A 194 -14.85 4.98 5.87
CA MET A 194 -15.83 4.78 6.95
C MET A 194 -15.54 3.50 7.75
N SER A 195 -15.21 2.41 7.05
CA SER A 195 -14.80 1.16 7.73
C SER A 195 -13.53 1.35 8.55
N ALA A 196 -12.57 2.13 8.06
CA ALA A 196 -11.36 2.47 8.80
C ALA A 196 -11.69 3.27 10.06
N LEU A 197 -12.48 4.34 9.94
CA LEU A 197 -12.88 5.20 11.07
C LEU A 197 -13.65 4.42 12.14
N LYS A 198 -14.55 3.52 11.76
CA LYS A 198 -15.28 2.68 12.73
C LYS A 198 -14.34 1.79 13.55
N GLN A 199 -13.28 1.26 12.93
CA GLN A 199 -12.29 0.46 13.64
C GLN A 199 -11.41 1.32 14.55
N LEU A 200 -11.06 2.53 14.10
CA LEU A 200 -10.30 3.48 14.91
C LEU A 200 -11.10 4.00 16.10
N ASP A 201 -12.40 4.28 15.94
CA ASP A 201 -13.32 4.70 17.02
C ASP A 201 -13.43 3.62 18.11
N ALA A 202 -13.50 2.34 17.72
CA ALA A 202 -13.54 1.24 18.68
C ALA A 202 -12.28 1.13 19.55
N VAL A 203 -11.15 1.67 19.10
CA VAL A 203 -9.84 1.62 19.79
C VAL A 203 -9.48 2.96 20.44
N PHE A 204 -9.91 4.07 19.85
CA PHE A 204 -9.66 5.45 20.29
C PHE A 204 -10.96 6.27 20.37
N PRO A 205 -11.91 5.88 21.24
CA PRO A 205 -13.23 6.51 21.31
C PRO A 205 -13.14 8.01 21.66
N ASP A 206 -12.15 8.40 22.46
CA ASP A 206 -11.95 9.79 22.90
C ASP A 206 -11.35 10.71 21.80
N VAL A 207 -10.92 10.16 20.67
CA VAL A 207 -10.26 10.92 19.57
C VAL A 207 -11.13 10.99 18.32
N VAL A 208 -11.97 9.99 18.09
CA VAL A 208 -13.02 10.03 17.05
C VAL A 208 -14.30 10.65 17.59
N GLY A 209 -14.47 10.65 18.91
CA GLY A 209 -15.39 11.53 19.62
C GLY A 209 -15.04 12.99 19.34
N THR A 210 -16.04 13.72 18.84
CA THR A 210 -16.04 15.15 18.59
C THR A 210 -15.43 15.93 19.76
N ASP A 211 -14.21 16.45 19.59
CA ASP A 211 -13.74 17.60 20.35
C ASP A 211 -14.25 18.86 19.61
N PRO A 212 -15.30 19.55 20.10
CA PRO A 212 -15.86 20.73 19.47
C PRO A 212 -14.93 21.96 19.53
N ASP A 213 -13.82 21.88 20.26
CA ASP A 213 -12.88 23.00 20.47
C ASP A 213 -11.53 22.80 19.76
N ALA A 214 -11.39 21.73 18.98
CA ALA A 214 -10.22 21.51 18.15
C ALA A 214 -10.18 22.53 17.00
N ASP A 215 -9.40 23.61 17.17
CA ASP A 215 -9.09 24.64 16.17
C ASP A 215 -9.05 24.09 14.73
N THR A 216 -10.11 24.39 13.96
CA THR A 216 -10.44 23.85 12.63
C THR A 216 -9.88 24.69 11.48
N THR A 217 -8.81 25.45 11.73
CA THR A 217 -8.17 26.33 10.75
C THR A 217 -7.47 25.52 9.64
N GLY A 218 -8.25 25.04 8.68
CA GLY A 218 -7.81 24.26 7.52
C GLY A 218 -8.87 23.35 6.90
N VAL A 219 -10.06 23.26 7.50
CA VAL A 219 -11.14 22.41 6.97
C VAL A 219 -11.82 23.09 5.78
N ASP A 220 -11.89 22.40 4.63
CA ASP A 220 -12.72 22.84 3.51
C ASP A 220 -14.21 22.75 3.89
N THR A 221 -14.71 23.86 4.42
CA THR A 221 -16.12 24.02 4.82
C THR A 221 -17.10 23.85 3.65
N GLY A 222 -16.64 23.95 2.39
CA GLY A 222 -17.44 23.68 1.21
C GLY A 222 -17.81 22.19 1.11
N ALA A 223 -16.82 21.32 1.26
CA ALA A 223 -17.00 19.87 1.23
C ALA A 223 -17.91 19.37 2.38
N LEU A 224 -17.73 19.91 3.59
CA LEU A 224 -18.61 19.59 4.72
C LEU A 224 -20.05 20.05 4.51
N ARG A 225 -20.28 21.24 3.92
CA ARG A 225 -21.65 21.70 3.61
C ARG A 225 -22.29 20.84 2.53
N GLY A 226 -21.52 20.39 1.55
CA GLY A 226 -21.96 19.43 0.54
C GLY A 226 -22.39 18.12 1.19
N LEU A 227 -21.54 17.52 2.03
CA LEU A 227 -21.85 16.28 2.74
C LEU A 227 -23.02 16.43 3.71
N ALA A 228 -23.16 17.58 4.39
CA ALA A 228 -24.27 17.86 5.29
C ALA A 228 -25.64 17.90 4.59
N THR A 229 -25.67 18.21 3.29
CA THR A 229 -26.88 18.42 2.49
C THR A 229 -27.14 17.32 1.46
N ASP A 230 -26.19 16.40 1.26
CA ASP A 230 -26.32 15.28 0.33
C ASP A 230 -27.27 14.19 0.89
N ASP A 231 -28.54 14.23 0.48
CA ASP A 231 -29.55 13.25 0.90
C ASP A 231 -29.26 11.80 0.47
N THR A 232 -28.28 11.58 -0.41
CA THR A 232 -27.79 10.24 -0.75
C THR A 232 -26.75 9.71 0.24
N ALA A 233 -26.20 10.59 1.10
CA ALA A 233 -25.26 10.22 2.14
C ALA A 233 -25.97 9.65 3.40
N PRO A 234 -25.37 8.64 4.05
CA PRO A 234 -25.87 8.09 5.31
C PRO A 234 -26.15 9.18 6.35
N ALA A 235 -27.28 9.07 7.07
CA ALA A 235 -27.73 10.10 8.01
C ALA A 235 -26.68 10.45 9.09
N VAL A 236 -25.89 9.46 9.53
CA VAL A 236 -24.81 9.64 10.51
C VAL A 236 -23.69 10.54 9.97
N LEU A 237 -23.35 10.42 8.68
CA LEU A 237 -22.34 11.25 8.03
C LEU A 237 -22.82 12.69 7.82
N ARG A 238 -24.08 12.85 7.43
CA ARG A 238 -24.71 14.18 7.35
C ARG A 238 -24.75 14.86 8.70
N GLN A 239 -25.00 14.11 9.77
CA GLN A 239 -25.02 14.66 11.12
C GLN A 239 -23.62 15.08 11.57
N ALA A 240 -22.62 14.22 11.41
CA ALA A 240 -21.22 14.55 11.72
C ALA A 240 -20.72 15.79 10.95
N ALA A 241 -21.08 15.92 9.67
CA ALA A 241 -20.74 17.10 8.87
C ALA A 241 -21.43 18.39 9.37
N ARG A 242 -22.67 18.28 9.87
CA ARG A 242 -23.39 19.42 10.48
C ARG A 242 -22.81 19.81 11.84
N ASP A 243 -22.44 18.83 12.65
CA ASP A 243 -21.84 19.05 13.96
C ASP A 243 -20.46 19.74 13.81
N ALA A 244 -19.66 19.32 12.81
CA ALA A 244 -18.39 19.96 12.47
C ALA A 244 -18.53 21.38 11.89
N LEU A 245 -19.72 21.77 11.42
CA LEU A 245 -20.03 23.12 10.91
C LEU A 245 -20.69 24.01 11.97
N ALA A 246 -21.10 23.46 13.12
CA ALA A 246 -21.73 24.22 14.18
C ALA A 246 -20.67 25.09 14.88
N PRO A 247 -20.95 26.38 15.15
CA PRO A 247 -20.04 27.21 15.92
C PRO A 247 -19.89 26.66 17.33
N SER A 248 -18.64 26.56 17.82
CA SER A 248 -18.33 26.13 19.19
C SER A 248 -19.11 26.98 20.18
N SER A 249 -20.12 26.39 20.83
CA SER A 249 -20.88 27.06 21.86
C SER A 249 -20.07 27.00 23.16
N GLU A 250 -19.46 28.14 23.53
CA GLU A 250 -18.76 28.32 24.79
C GLU A 250 -19.62 27.90 25.99
N LEU A 251 -19.12 26.96 26.79
CA LEU A 251 -19.47 26.74 28.20
C LEU A 251 -18.21 26.43 29.01
#